data_AF-A0A954WB17-F1
#
_entry.id   AF-A0A954WB17-F1
#
_cell.length_a   1.000
_cell.length_b   1.000
_cell.length_c   1.000
_cell.angle_alpha   90.00
_cell.angle_beta   90.00
_cell.angle_gamma   90.00
#
_symmetry.space_group_name_H-M   'P 1'
#
loop_
_entity.id
_entity.type
_entity.pdbx_description
1 polymer ?
#
loop_
_entity_poly.entity_id
_entity_poly.type
_entity_poly.pdbx_seq_one_letter_code
_entity_poly.pdbx_strand_id
1 'polypeptide(L)' 'MGQLVEWPEVVTEGSDLDECRAMLRDALHEMVLAYRDLGKEIPSHNALIEQIPVEIDIVSEPA' A
#
# COMPACT_ATOMS: atom_id res chain seq x y z
N MET A 1 -6.23 6.46 6.71
CA MET A 1 -6.61 5.90 5.40
C MET A 1 -5.39 5.29 4.75
N GLY A 2 -5.54 4.12 4.14
CA GLY A 2 -4.48 3.40 3.46
C GLY A 2 -5.03 2.63 2.27
N GLN A 3 -4.20 2.43 1.26
CA GLN A 3 -4.57 1.84 -0.01
C GLN A 3 -3.44 0.92 -0.48
N LEU A 4 -3.81 -0.21 -1.10
CA LEU A 4 -2.83 -1.08 -1.74
C LEU A 4 -2.52 -0.57 -3.15
N VAL A 5 -1.23 -0.43 -3.44
CA VAL A 5 -0.76 0.01 -4.76
C VAL A 5 -1.15 -1.00 -5.86
N GLU A 6 -0.98 -2.29 -5.57
CA GLU A 6 -1.31 -3.38 -6.50
C GLU A 6 -2.82 -3.59 -6.69
N TRP A 7 -3.62 -3.14 -5.72
CA TRP A 7 -5.07 -3.25 -5.74
C TRP A 7 -5.71 -1.94 -5.29
N PRO A 8 -5.88 -0.97 -6.21
CA PRO A 8 -6.44 0.34 -5.87
C PRO A 8 -7.90 0.25 -5.39
N GLU A 9 -8.58 -0.86 -5.67
CA GLU A 9 -9.92 -1.20 -5.18
C GLU A 9 -9.94 -1.49 -3.67
N VAL A 10 -8.79 -1.83 -3.07
CA VAL A 10 -8.67 -2.15 -1.64
C VAL A 10 -8.19 -0.92 -0.88
N VAL A 11 -9.14 -0.24 -0.25
CA VAL A 11 -8.92 0.96 0.56
C VAL A 11 -9.50 0.73 1.94
N THR A 12 -8.75 1.08 2.99
CA THR A 12 -9.25 1.04 4.37
C THR A 12 -9.05 2.37 5.06
N GLU A 13 -9.95 2.66 5.99
CA GLU A 13 -9.84 3.78 6.92
C GLU A 13 -9.87 3.23 8.33
N GLY A 14 -8.88 3.62 9.13
CA GLY A 14 -8.76 3.23 10.52
C GLY A 14 -8.32 4.44 11.33
N SER A 15 -8.48 4.34 12.65
CA SER A 15 -8.22 5.43 13.60
C SER A 15 -6.74 5.83 13.62
N ASP A 16 -5.85 4.85 13.41
CA ASP A 16 -4.40 5.00 13.45
C ASP A 16 -3.73 4.13 12.36
N LEU A 17 -2.41 4.31 12.18
CA LEU A 17 -1.62 3.57 11.20
C LEU A 17 -1.65 2.05 11.42
N ASP A 18 -1.70 1.59 12.67
CA ASP A 18 -1.71 0.17 13.01
C ASP A 18 -3.05 -0.48 12.65
N GLU A 19 -4.16 0.15 13.03
CA GLU A 19 -5.51 -0.28 12.62
C GLU A 19 -5.65 -0.31 11.11
N CYS A 20 -5.22 0.76 10.43
CA CYS A 20 -5.29 0.83 8.97
C CYS A 20 -4.49 -0.32 8.31
N ARG A 21 -3.32 -0.67 8.87
CA ARG A 21 -2.50 -1.81 8.41
C ARG A 21 -3.19 -3.16 8.68
N ALA A 22 -3.78 -3.34 9.85
CA ALA A 22 -4.51 -4.56 10.20
C ALA A 22 -5.68 -4.78 9.24
N MET A 23 -6.48 -3.74 9.02
CA MET A 23 -7.61 -3.76 8.08
C MET A 23 -7.17 -4.01 6.64
N LEU A 24 -6.05 -3.40 6.18
CA LEU A 24 -5.53 -3.64 4.84
C LEU A 24 -5.12 -5.10 4.64
N ARG A 25 -4.49 -5.73 5.64
CA ARG A 25 -4.13 -7.15 5.59
C ARG A 25 -5.35 -8.06 5.53
N ASP A 26 -6.39 -7.72 6.27
CA ASP A 26 -7.62 -8.50 6.32
C ASP A 26 -8.35 -8.42 4.97
N ALA A 27 -8.58 -7.20 4.47
CA ALA A 27 -9.21 -6.97 3.17
C ALA A 27 -8.41 -7.61 2.01
N LEU A 28 -7.08 -7.54 2.06
CA LEU A 28 -6.22 -8.22 1.09
C LEU A 28 -6.42 -9.73 1.11
N HIS A 29 -6.49 -10.33 2.30
CA HIS A 29 -6.65 -11.76 2.44
C HIS A 29 -8.00 -12.23 1.89
N GLU A 30 -9.08 -11.51 2.16
CA GLU A 30 -10.39 -11.80 1.58
C GLU A 30 -10.39 -11.68 0.05
N MET A 31 -9.77 -10.63 -0.50
CA MET A 31 -9.64 -10.43 -1.94
C MET A 31 -8.86 -11.57 -2.61
N VAL A 32 -7.75 -12.01 -2.00
CA VAL A 32 -6.96 -13.14 -2.48
C VAL A 32 -7.77 -14.44 -2.46
N LEU A 33 -8.54 -14.69 -1.39
CA LEU A 33 -9.39 -15.86 -1.30
C LEU A 33 -10.48 -15.85 -2.38
N ALA A 34 -11.13 -14.71 -2.60
CA ALA A 34 -12.12 -14.53 -3.65
C ALA A 34 -11.50 -14.78 -5.03
N TYR A 35 -10.35 -14.17 -5.34
CA TYR A 35 -9.66 -14.37 -6.62
C TYR A 35 -9.29 -15.84 -6.85
N ARG A 36 -8.83 -16.53 -5.80
CA ARG A 36 -8.52 -17.96 -5.86
C ARG A 36 -9.76 -18.81 -6.15
N ASP A 37 -10.89 -18.50 -5.52
CA ASP A 37 -12.16 -19.20 -5.74
C ASP A 37 -12.70 -18.96 -7.16
N LEU A 38 -12.55 -17.73 -7.65
CA LEU A 38 -12.86 -17.33 -9.02
C LEU A 38 -11.89 -17.89 -10.07
N GLY A 39 -10.81 -18.58 -9.66
CA GLY A 39 -9.75 -19.07 -10.56
C GLY A 39 -9.01 -17.96 -11.32
N LYS A 40 -9.06 -16.73 -10.80
CA LYS A 40 -8.40 -15.56 -11.39
C LYS A 40 -6.95 -15.50 -10.93
N GLU A 41 -6.07 -15.07 -11.82
CA GLU A 41 -4.69 -14.78 -11.45
C GLU A 41 -4.64 -13.59 -10.49
N ILE A 42 -3.90 -13.77 -9.40
CA ILE A 42 -3.63 -12.69 -8.45
C ILE A 42 -2.61 -11.76 -9.09
N PRO A 43 -2.88 -10.44 -9.19
CA PRO A 43 -1.89 -9.47 -9.64
C PRO A 43 -0.71 -9.54 -8.68
N SER A 44 0.38 -10.12 -9.18
CA SER A 44 1.51 -10.56 -8.37
C SER A 44 2.81 -10.08 -9.00
N HIS A 45 2.91 -8.82 -9.40
CA HIS A 45 4.12 -8.36 -10.06
C HIS A 45 4.58 -6.97 -9.59
N ASN A 46 5.51 -7.06 -8.63
CA ASN A 46 6.70 -6.22 -8.48
C ASN A 46 6.64 -5.12 -7.40
N ALA A 47 6.48 -5.53 -6.13
CA ALA A 47 6.81 -4.71 -4.97
C ALA A 47 8.34 -4.53 -4.79
N LEU A 48 9.05 -4.06 -5.81
CA LEU A 48 10.32 -3.35 -5.62
C LEU A 48 9.95 -1.88 -5.36
N ILE A 49 9.56 -1.60 -4.11
CA ILE A 49 9.42 -0.23 -3.63
C ILE A 49 10.81 0.21 -3.18
N GLU A 50 11.56 0.87 -4.05
CA GLU A 50 12.78 1.57 -3.66
C GLU A 50 12.40 2.97 -3.18
N GLN A 51 12.52 3.22 -1.87
CA GLN A 51 12.38 4.58 -1.35
C GLN A 51 13.61 5.38 -1.75
N ILE A 52 13.51 6.23 -2.78
CA ILE A 52 14.54 7.23 -3.06
C ILE A 52 14.35 8.38 -2.05
N PRO A 53 15.33 8.66 -1.17
CA PRO A 53 15.26 9.81 -0.29
C PRO A 53 15.26 11.09 -1.14
N VAL A 54 14.34 12.01 -0.86
CA VAL A 54 14.44 13.37 -1.37
C VAL A 54 15.54 14.07 -0.57
N GLU A 55 16.67 14.32 -1.21
CA GLU A 55 17.69 15.24 -0.70
C GLU A 55 17.10 16.66 -0.77
N ILE A 56 16.58 17.15 0.35
CA ILE A 56 16.27 18.57 0.52
C ILE A 56 17.60 19.30 0.73
N ASP A 57 18.15 19.88 -0.35
CA ASP A 57 19.16 20.93 -0.22
C ASP A 57 18.48 22.11 0.49
N ILE A 58 18.67 22.20 1.81
CA ILE A 58 18.42 23.45 2.51
C ILE A 58 19.44 24.45 1.98
N VAL A 59 19.07 25.16 0.90
CA VAL A 59 19.82 26.31 0.43
C VAL A 59 19.89 27.28 1.61
N SER A 60 21.03 27.25 2.29
CA SER A 60 21.37 28.26 3.27
C SER A 60 21.75 29.47 2.45
N GLU A 61 20.77 30.30 2.10
CA GLU A 61 21.03 31.65 1.58
C GLU A 61 21.82 32.39 2.67
N PRO A 62 23.09 32.78 2.44
CA PRO A 62 23.77 33.68 3.34
C PRO A 62 23.33 35.10 2.98
N ALA A 63 22.59 35.75 3.88
CA ALA A 63 22.40 37.20 3.89
C ALA A 63 22.42 37.73 5.33
#